data_AF-A0A2V9W6W5-F1
#
_entry.id   AF-A0A2V9W6W5-F1
#
_cell.length_a   1.000
_cell.length_b   1.000
_cell.length_c   1.000
_cell.angle_alpha   90.00
_cell.angle_beta   90.00
_cell.angle_gamma   90.00
#
_symmetry.space_group_name_H-M   'P 1'
#
loop_
_entity.id
_entity.type
_entity.pdbx_description
1 polymer ?
#
loop_
_entity_poly.entity_id
_entity_poly.type
_entity_poly.pdbx_seq_one_letter_code
_entity_poly.pdbx_strand_id
1 'polypeptide(L)' 'GILVASHVSAKTQGASVRLCNLGEKFHEIMQITKLLNVFDVYDTEAAAVSSFQGLLVAGN' A
#
# COMPACT_ATOMS: atom_id res chain seq x y z
N GLY A 1 -3.05 -14.94 1.12
CA GLY A 1 -1.74 -15.56 1.37
C GLY A 1 -0.62 -14.84 0.64
N ILE A 2 -0.49 -15.05 -0.68
CA ILE A 2 0.65 -14.55 -1.47
C ILE A 2 0.81 -13.03 -1.47
N LEU A 3 -0.29 -12.27 -1.56
CA LEU A 3 -0.25 -10.80 -1.56
C LEU A 3 0.36 -10.27 -0.24
N VAL A 4 -0.11 -10.80 0.89
CA VAL A 4 0.41 -10.47 2.22
C VAL A 4 1.85 -10.91 2.36
N ALA A 5 2.21 -12.11 1.90
CA ALA A 5 3.59 -12.59 1.96
C ALA A 5 4.56 -11.69 1.17
N SER A 6 4.14 -11.23 -0.01
CA SER A 6 4.93 -10.28 -0.82
C SER A 6 5.03 -8.92 -0.15
N HIS A 7 3.93 -8.40 0.43
CA HIS A 7 3.94 -7.15 1.20
C HIS A 7 4.83 -7.24 2.43
N VAL A 8 4.72 -8.32 3.21
CA VAL A 8 5.55 -8.57 4.38
C VAL A 8 7.01 -8.69 3.96
N SER A 9 7.33 -9.41 2.88
CA SER A 9 8.69 -9.52 2.34
C SER A 9 9.27 -8.16 1.95
N ALA A 10 8.52 -7.33 1.22
CA ALA A 10 8.90 -5.96 0.89
C ALA A 10 9.11 -5.12 2.15
N LYS A 11 8.17 -5.16 3.10
CA LYS A 11 8.24 -4.41 4.36
C LYS A 11 9.43 -4.82 5.22
N THR A 12 9.78 -6.10 5.20
CA THR A 12 10.96 -6.64 5.91
C THR A 12 12.27 -6.13 5.31
N GLN A 13 12.27 -5.79 4.02
CA GLN A 13 13.40 -5.18 3.30
C GLN A 13 13.38 -3.64 3.38
N GLY A 14 12.48 -3.04 4.17
CA GLY A 14 12.30 -1.58 4.25
C GLY A 14 11.53 -0.98 3.08
N ALA A 15 10.99 -1.81 2.17
CA ALA A 15 10.16 -1.36 1.07
C ALA A 15 8.68 -1.31 1.48
N SER A 16 8.00 -0.22 1.16
CA SER A 16 6.56 -0.06 1.41
C SER A 16 5.79 -0.31 0.12
N VAL A 17 4.74 -1.15 0.17
CA VAL A 17 3.86 -1.40 -0.98
C VAL A 17 2.57 -0.63 -0.75
N ARG A 18 2.26 0.26 -1.68
CA ARG A 18 1.04 1.07 -1.69
C ARG A 18 0.23 0.73 -2.92
N LEU A 19 -1.08 0.67 -2.75
CA LEU A 19 -2.00 0.34 -3.82
C LEU A 19 -2.82 1.60 -4.14
N CYS A 20 -2.95 1.94 -5.43
CA CYS A 20 -3.74 3.08 -5.86
C CYS A 20 -4.81 2.67 -6.87
N ASN A 21 -5.89 3.46 -6.96
CA ASN A 21 -6.94 3.28 -7.96
C ASN A 21 -7.60 1.88 -7.90
N LEU A 22 -7.85 1.37 -6.70
CA LEU A 22 -8.58 0.11 -6.51
C LEU A 22 -10.07 0.39 -6.73
N GLY A 23 -10.69 -0.33 -7.67
CA GLY A 23 -12.15 -0.28 -7.85
C GLY A 23 -12.89 -0.78 -6.60
N GLU A 24 -14.15 -0.38 -6.43
CA GLU A 24 -15.01 -0.69 -5.26
C GLU A 24 -14.91 -2.14 -4.79
N LYS A 25 -14.97 -3.10 -5.73
CA LYS A 25 -14.88 -4.53 -5.43
C LYS A 25 -13.57 -4.93 -4.74
N PHE A 26 -12.45 -4.32 -5.13
CA PHE A 26 -11.17 -4.58 -4.51
C PHE A 26 -11.09 -3.94 -3.12
N HIS A 27 -11.69 -2.76 -2.95
CA HIS A 27 -11.81 -2.08 -1.67
C HIS A 27 -12.62 -2.93 -0.66
N GLU A 28 -13.77 -3.46 -1.09
CA GLU A 28 -14.59 -4.38 -0.28
C GLU A 28 -13.81 -5.64 0.09
N ILE A 29 -13.13 -6.28 -0.87
CA ILE A 29 -12.33 -7.47 -0.59
C ILE A 29 -11.24 -7.16 0.42
N MET A 30 -10.53 -6.03 0.29
CA MET A 30 -9.50 -5.62 1.25
C MET A 30 -10.09 -5.29 2.63
N GLN A 31 -11.29 -4.75 2.70
CA GLN A 31 -12.00 -4.46 3.93
C GLN A 31 -12.42 -5.75 4.65
N ILE A 32 -13.02 -6.69 3.93
CA ILE A 32 -13.43 -8.01 4.45
C ILE A 32 -12.22 -8.79 4.94
N THR A 33 -11.14 -8.80 4.16
CA THR A 33 -9.91 -9.53 4.50
C THR A 33 -9.02 -8.79 5.50
N LYS A 34 -9.45 -7.62 6.00
CA LYS A 34 -8.69 -6.71 6.88
C LYS A 34 -7.30 -6.34 6.36
N LEU A 35 -7.11 -6.43 5.05
CA LEU A 35 -5.87 -6.03 4.39
C LEU A 35 -5.73 -4.53 4.27
N LEU A 36 -6.82 -3.75 4.39
CA LEU A 36 -6.76 -2.28 4.47
C LEU A 36 -5.89 -1.75 5.62
N ASN A 37 -5.74 -2.49 6.72
CA ASN A 37 -4.86 -2.10 7.82
C ASN A 37 -3.40 -2.53 7.61
N VAL A 38 -3.16 -3.39 6.62
CA VAL A 38 -1.84 -3.94 6.30
C VAL A 38 -1.24 -3.19 5.12
N PHE A 39 -2.05 -2.85 4.12
CA PHE A 39 -1.68 -2.14 2.91
C PHE A 39 -2.19 -0.71 2.95
N ASP A 40 -1.34 0.25 2.61
CA ASP A 40 -1.80 1.61 2.36
C ASP A 40 -2.50 1.66 1.00
N VAL A 41 -3.79 1.98 1.01
CA VAL A 41 -4.63 2.14 -0.18
C VAL A 41 -4.93 3.61 -0.40
N TYR A 42 -4.78 4.07 -1.64
CA TYR A 42 -5.02 5.45 -2.04
C TYR A 42 -6.00 5.50 -3.21
N ASP A 43 -6.83 6.53 -3.26
CA ASP A 43 -7.79 6.70 -4.35
C ASP A 43 -7.13 7.17 -5.65
N THR A 44 -6.04 7.93 -5.54
CA THR A 44 -5.35 8.52 -6.70
C THR A 44 -3.87 8.16 -6.74
N GLU A 45 -3.32 8.08 -7.95
CA GLU A 45 -1.88 7.90 -8.16
C GLU A 45 -1.08 9.05 -7.52
N ALA A 46 -1.58 10.29 -7.63
CA ALA A 46 -0.94 11.47 -7.04
C ALA A 46 -0.79 11.36 -5.51
N ALA A 47 -1.82 10.88 -4.80
CA ALA A 47 -1.75 10.67 -3.35
C ALA A 47 -0.76 9.55 -2.99
N ALA A 48 -0.74 8.45 -3.75
CA ALA A 48 0.21 7.36 -3.53
C ALA A 48 1.66 7.81 -3.77
N VAL A 49 1.93 8.53 -4.87
CA VAL A 49 3.25 9.07 -5.21
C VAL A 49 3.69 10.12 -4.18
N SER A 50 2.81 11.03 -3.78
CA SER A 50 3.10 12.00 -2.71
C SER A 50 3.50 11.31 -1.41
N SER A 51 2.83 10.20 -1.07
CA SER A 51 3.19 9.42 0.12
C SER A 51 4.56 8.77 0.01
N PHE A 52 5.03 8.42 -1.21
CA PHE A 52 6.39 7.92 -1.45
C PHE A 52 7.43 9.03 -1.40
N GLN A 53 7.13 10.19 -1.97
CA GLN A 53 8.01 11.36 -1.94
C GLN A 53 8.29 11.85 -0.51
N GLY A 54 7.30 11.82 0.37
CA GLY A 54 7.50 12.16 1.79
C GLY A 54 8.53 11.26 2.50
N LEU A 55 8.69 10.01 2.05
CA LEU A 55 9.68 9.08 2.61
C LEU A 55 11.09 9.33 2.06
N LEU A 56 11.20 9.74 0.79
CA LEU A 56 12.48 10.05 0.14
C LEU A 56 13.11 11.35 0.69
N VAL A 57 12.30 12.30 1.14
CA VAL A 57 12.78 13.56 1.75
C VAL A 57 13.34 13.35 3.16
N ALA A 58 12.95 12.28 3.86
CA ALA A 58 13.45 11.96 5.19
C ALA A 58 14.89 11.39 5.22
N GLY A 59 15.52 11.22 4.06
CA GLY A 59 16.86 10.65 3.90
C GLY A 59 17.99 11.64 3.56
N ASN A 60 17.80 12.95 3.75
CA ASN A 60 18.81 13.97 3.49
C ASN A 60 19.12 14.85 4.70
#